data_AF-A0A3M0WTU6-F1
#
_entry.id   AF-A0A3M0WTU6-F1
#
_cell.length_a   1.000
_cell.length_b   1.000
_cell.length_c   1.000
_cell.angle_alpha   90.00
_cell.angle_beta   90.00
_cell.angle_gamma   90.00
#
_symmetry.space_group_name_H-M   'P 1'
#
loop_
_entity.id
_entity.type
_entity.pdbx_description
1 polymer ?
#
loop_
_entity_poly.entity_id
_entity_poly.type
_entity_poly.pdbx_seq_one_letter_code
_entity_poly.pdbx_strand_id
1 'polypeptide(L)'
;MLNEVLQGLKENPKRIPSKYFYDEVGSKLFDEICELKEYYPTRTEMGILVDNIDEIVKYFPDDCVMIEFGSGSSLKTKVLLKNLMNLKAYVPVDISEEHLYSSVATLKKEFPQFNIKPLPADYT
;
A
#
# COMPACT_ATOMS: atom_id res chain seq x y z
N MET A 1 -3.02 20.70 -1.77
CA MET A 1 -1.99 21.10 -0.78
C MET A 1 -2.17 22.51 -0.21
N LEU A 2 -1.77 23.61 -0.89
CA LEU A 2 -1.71 24.95 -0.27
C LEU A 2 -3.01 25.38 0.44
N ASN A 3 -4.16 25.24 -0.23
CA ASN A 3 -5.46 25.63 0.35
C ASN A 3 -5.82 24.81 1.61
N GLU A 4 -5.62 23.50 1.60
CA GLU A 4 -5.89 22.63 2.75
C GLU A 4 -5.01 22.99 3.95
N VAL A 5 -3.72 23.26 3.72
CA VAL A 5 -2.79 23.68 4.77
C VAL A 5 -3.17 25.05 5.32
N LEU A 6 -3.45 26.03 4.47
CA LEU A 6 -3.86 27.36 4.91
C LEU A 6 -5.17 27.34 5.70
N GLN A 7 -6.13 26.50 5.29
CA GLN A 7 -7.40 26.35 6.00
C GLN A 7 -7.17 25.70 7.37
N GLY A 8 -6.48 24.55 7.42
CA GLY A 8 -6.24 23.83 8.66
C GLY A 8 -5.40 24.61 9.69
N LEU A 9 -4.48 25.47 9.24
CA LEU A 9 -3.71 26.35 10.14
C LEU A 9 -4.53 27.53 10.70
N LYS A 10 -5.66 27.88 10.06
CA LYS A 10 -6.60 28.90 10.55
C LYS A 10 -7.64 28.33 11.53
N GLU A 11 -7.80 27.02 11.61
CA GLU A 11 -8.75 26.36 12.51
C GLU A 11 -8.33 26.43 13.99
N ASN A 12 -9.29 26.22 14.89
CA ASN A 12 -9.05 26.06 16.33
C ASN A 12 -9.85 24.84 16.85
N PRO A 13 -9.21 23.69 17.09
CA PRO A 13 -7.76 23.46 17.04
C PRO A 13 -7.20 23.45 15.61
N LYS A 14 -5.92 23.78 15.45
CA LYS A 14 -5.22 23.70 14.16
C LYS A 14 -5.09 22.25 13.70
N ARG A 15 -5.14 22.03 12.39
CA ARG A 15 -5.02 20.70 11.78
C ARG A 15 -4.19 20.74 10.50
N ILE A 16 -3.50 19.63 10.21
CA ILE A 16 -2.93 19.32 8.89
C ILE A 16 -3.37 17.88 8.53
N PRO A 17 -3.84 17.62 7.29
CA PRO A 17 -4.16 16.27 6.85
C PRO A 17 -2.96 15.32 6.92
N SER A 18 -3.16 14.12 7.44
CA SER A 18 -2.09 13.12 7.61
C SER A 18 -1.53 12.58 6.29
N LYS A 19 -2.25 12.73 5.17
CA LYS A 19 -1.74 12.36 3.83
C LYS A 19 -0.41 13.06 3.48
N TYR A 20 -0.16 14.22 4.07
CA TYR A 20 1.09 14.95 3.89
C TYR A 20 2.27 14.40 4.70
N PHE A 21 2.06 13.34 5.51
CA PHE A 21 3.18 12.60 6.10
C PHE A 21 3.89 11.71 5.08
N TYR A 22 3.28 11.38 3.95
CA TYR A 22 3.78 10.34 3.04
C TYR A 22 4.51 10.91 1.81
N ASP A 23 5.39 11.89 2.03
CA ASP A 23 6.43 12.19 1.04
C ASP A 23 7.47 11.05 1.01
N GLU A 24 8.53 11.19 0.20
CA GLU A 24 9.58 10.16 0.11
C GLU A 24 10.18 9.83 1.49
N VAL A 25 10.44 10.84 2.32
CA VAL A 25 11.09 10.68 3.62
C VAL A 25 10.13 10.06 4.62
N GLY A 26 8.92 10.58 4.73
CA GLY A 26 7.94 10.11 5.68
C GLY A 26 7.41 8.71 5.33
N SER A 27 7.40 8.32 4.04
CA SER A 27 7.12 6.93 3.64
C SER A 27 8.20 5.97 4.13
N LYS A 28 9.49 6.33 4.01
CA LYS A 28 10.60 5.53 4.58
C LYS A 28 10.51 5.44 6.11
N LEU A 29 10.18 6.54 6.77
CA LEU A 29 9.96 6.54 8.22
C LEU A 29 8.79 5.63 8.61
N PHE A 30 7.72 5.59 7.82
CA PHE A 30 6.60 4.68 8.06
C PHE A 30 7.00 3.21 7.89
N ASP A 31 7.84 2.90 6.90
CA ASP A 31 8.42 1.56 6.76
C ASP A 31 9.24 1.18 8.01
N GLU A 32 10.06 2.09 8.54
CA GLU A 32 10.81 1.86 9.79
C GLU A 32 9.89 1.69 11.01
N ILE A 33 8.82 2.48 11.09
CA ILE A 33 7.79 2.35 12.14
C ILE A 33 7.18 0.95 12.12
N CYS A 34 6.94 0.38 10.94
CA CYS A 34 6.34 -0.94 10.79
C CYS A 34 7.21 -2.08 11.37
N GLU A 35 8.52 -1.87 11.54
CA GLU A 35 9.46 -2.84 12.11
C GLU A 35 9.61 -2.69 13.63
N LEU A 36 9.05 -1.64 14.24
CA LEU A 36 9.16 -1.39 15.68
C LEU A 36 8.40 -2.46 16.49
N LYS A 37 8.98 -2.88 17.62
CA LYS A 37 8.35 -3.85 18.53
C LYS A 37 7.05 -3.28 19.12
N GLU A 38 6.97 -1.98 19.31
CA GLU A 38 5.81 -1.28 19.83
C GLU A 38 4.69 -1.20 18.79
N TYR A 39 5.04 -1.16 17.50
CA TYR A 39 4.09 -1.04 16.40
C TYR A 39 3.63 -2.41 15.89
N TYR A 40 2.75 -3.04 16.65
CA TYR A 40 2.19 -4.34 16.29
C TYR A 40 1.30 -4.44 15.03
N PRO A 41 0.64 -3.37 14.52
CA PRO A 41 -0.34 -3.52 13.45
C PRO A 41 0.18 -4.29 12.23
N THR A 42 1.37 -3.94 11.72
CA THR A 42 1.92 -4.55 10.50
C THR A 42 2.16 -6.05 10.66
N ARG A 43 2.81 -6.46 11.76
CA ARG A 43 3.09 -7.88 12.03
C ARG A 43 1.84 -8.69 12.35
N THR A 44 0.85 -8.08 13.02
CA THR A 44 -0.41 -8.75 13.34
C THR A 44 -1.25 -8.96 12.10
N GLU A 45 -1.38 -7.94 11.25
CA GLU A 45 -2.09 -8.06 9.96
C GLU A 45 -1.40 -9.09 9.04
N MET A 46 -0.06 -9.07 8.97
CA MET A 46 0.70 -10.07 8.22
C MET A 46 0.44 -11.49 8.75
N GLY A 47 0.42 -11.69 10.07
CA GLY A 47 0.10 -12.98 10.68
C GLY A 47 -1.29 -13.47 10.28
N ILE A 48 -2.32 -12.62 10.41
CA ILE A 48 -3.69 -12.95 9.99
C ILE A 48 -3.73 -13.30 8.49
N LEU A 49 -3.07 -12.51 7.64
CA LEU A 49 -3.03 -12.76 6.19
C LEU A 49 -2.40 -14.11 5.87
N VAL A 50 -1.27 -14.43 6.48
CA VAL A 50 -0.55 -15.70 6.26
C VAL A 50 -1.37 -16.89 6.78
N ASP A 51 -1.94 -16.79 7.98
CA ASP A 51 -2.70 -17.87 8.61
C ASP A 51 -4.00 -18.21 7.86
N ASN A 52 -4.54 -17.24 7.12
CA ASN A 52 -5.83 -17.38 6.41
C ASN A 52 -5.68 -17.31 4.88
N ILE A 53 -4.46 -17.38 4.34
CA ILE A 53 -4.21 -17.11 2.91
C ILE A 53 -4.99 -18.05 1.99
N ASP A 54 -5.05 -19.35 2.34
CA ASP A 54 -5.75 -20.37 1.55
C ASP A 54 -7.27 -20.13 1.49
N GLU A 55 -7.85 -19.49 2.50
CA GLU A 55 -9.26 -19.10 2.48
C GLU A 55 -9.45 -17.80 1.69
N ILE A 56 -8.58 -16.81 1.92
CA ILE A 56 -8.65 -15.49 1.27
C ILE A 56 -8.59 -15.62 -0.26
N VAL A 57 -7.67 -16.43 -0.78
CA VAL A 57 -7.49 -16.56 -2.25
C VAL A 57 -8.71 -17.18 -2.95
N LYS A 58 -9.57 -17.92 -2.23
CA LYS A 58 -10.80 -18.50 -2.82
C LYS A 58 -11.83 -17.45 -3.19
N TYR A 59 -11.75 -16.26 -2.61
CA TYR A 59 -12.65 -15.15 -2.94
C TYR A 59 -12.22 -14.36 -4.17
N PHE A 60 -11.07 -14.68 -4.77
CA PHE A 60 -10.60 -14.05 -6.01
C PHE A 60 -11.13 -14.84 -7.21
N PRO A 61 -12.06 -14.28 -7.99
CA PRO A 61 -12.49 -14.93 -9.23
C PRO A 61 -11.35 -14.90 -10.26
N ASP A 62 -11.39 -15.85 -11.19
CA ASP A 62 -10.47 -15.86 -12.33
C ASP A 62 -10.53 -14.53 -13.11
N ASP A 63 -9.37 -14.09 -13.61
CA ASP A 63 -9.21 -12.86 -14.39
C ASP A 63 -9.72 -11.58 -13.71
N CYS A 64 -9.78 -11.57 -12.38
CA CYS A 64 -10.12 -10.37 -11.63
C CYS A 64 -8.99 -9.34 -11.66
N VAL A 65 -9.34 -8.10 -11.33
CA VAL A 65 -8.39 -7.01 -11.10
C VAL A 65 -8.29 -6.75 -9.61
N MET A 66 -7.10 -6.94 -9.06
CA MET A 66 -6.82 -6.62 -7.66
C MET A 66 -6.39 -5.16 -7.54
N ILE A 67 -7.10 -4.36 -6.76
CA ILE A 67 -6.79 -2.95 -6.49
C ILE A 67 -6.43 -2.82 -5.02
N GLU A 68 -5.27 -2.24 -4.72
CA GLU A 68 -4.79 -2.03 -3.36
C GLU A 68 -4.63 -0.54 -3.07
N PHE A 69 -5.44 -0.03 -2.13
CA PHE A 69 -5.36 1.36 -1.66
C PHE A 69 -4.31 1.48 -0.55
N GLY A 70 -3.35 2.39 -0.72
CA GLY A 70 -2.24 2.56 0.21
C GLY A 70 -1.28 1.39 0.16
N SER A 71 -0.82 1.06 -1.06
CA SER A 71 0.00 -0.13 -1.31
C SER A 71 1.38 -0.12 -0.63
N GLY A 72 1.91 1.06 -0.28
CA GLY A 72 3.19 1.24 0.41
C GLY A 72 4.28 0.29 -0.09
N SER A 73 4.95 -0.42 0.84
CA SER A 73 6.03 -1.38 0.53
C SER A 73 5.53 -2.72 -0.05
N SER A 74 4.21 -2.90 -0.20
CA SER A 74 3.57 -4.08 -0.81
C SER A 74 3.98 -5.43 -0.21
N LEU A 75 4.46 -5.47 1.04
CA LEU A 75 4.90 -6.70 1.71
C LEU A 75 3.75 -7.73 1.82
N LYS A 76 2.56 -7.24 2.16
CA LYS A 76 1.33 -8.05 2.22
C LYS A 76 0.91 -8.54 0.85
N THR A 77 0.98 -7.67 -0.16
CA THR A 77 0.70 -8.00 -1.55
C THR A 77 1.55 -9.17 -2.03
N LYS A 78 2.83 -9.24 -1.65
CA LYS A 78 3.71 -10.37 -2.02
C LYS A 78 3.18 -11.70 -1.51
N VAL A 79 2.51 -11.74 -0.35
CA VAL A 79 1.87 -12.96 0.15
C VAL A 79 0.68 -13.35 -0.73
N LEU A 80 -0.16 -12.39 -1.12
CA LEU A 80 -1.27 -12.63 -2.06
C LEU A 80 -0.77 -13.10 -3.43
N LEU A 81 0.17 -12.39 -4.04
CA LEU A 81 0.71 -12.72 -5.37
C LEU A 81 1.43 -14.07 -5.43
N LYS A 82 1.96 -14.57 -4.31
CA LYS A 82 2.54 -15.92 -4.23
C LYS A 82 1.48 -17.03 -4.25
N ASN A 83 0.26 -16.74 -3.82
CA ASN A 83 -0.82 -17.72 -3.65
C ASN A 83 -1.94 -17.55 -4.69
N LEU A 84 -1.96 -16.43 -5.41
CA LEU A 84 -2.83 -16.21 -6.56
C LEU A 84 -2.14 -16.71 -7.83
N MET A 85 -2.92 -17.34 -8.73
CA MET A 85 -2.40 -17.85 -10.00
C MET A 85 -2.84 -17.00 -11.19
N ASN A 86 -4.07 -16.48 -11.16
CA ASN A 86 -4.68 -15.78 -12.28
C ASN A 86 -5.23 -14.41 -11.83
N LEU A 87 -4.46 -13.35 -12.11
CA LEU A 87 -4.95 -11.98 -12.04
C LEU A 87 -4.85 -11.36 -13.43
N LYS A 88 -5.91 -10.67 -13.86
CA LYS A 88 -5.86 -9.87 -15.09
C LYS A 88 -4.97 -8.64 -14.92
N ALA A 89 -4.99 -8.05 -13.73
CA ALA A 89 -4.06 -7.00 -13.34
C ALA A 89 -3.99 -6.85 -11.82
N TYR A 90 -2.85 -6.35 -11.34
CA TYR A 90 -2.70 -5.78 -10.01
C TYR A 90 -2.48 -4.26 -10.14
N VAL A 91 -3.27 -3.49 -9.41
CA VAL A 91 -3.28 -2.02 -9.43
C VAL A 91 -2.94 -1.50 -8.02
N PRO A 92 -1.64 -1.28 -7.71
CA PRO A 92 -1.27 -0.57 -6.50
C PRO A 92 -1.59 0.92 -6.63
N VAL A 93 -2.30 1.46 -5.64
CA VAL A 93 -2.68 2.87 -5.54
C VAL A 93 -1.98 3.49 -4.33
N ASP A 94 -1.26 4.58 -4.53
CA ASP A 94 -0.59 5.31 -3.45
C ASP A 94 -0.46 6.80 -3.75
N ILE A 95 -0.36 7.62 -2.71
CA ILE A 95 -0.13 9.07 -2.84
C ILE A 95 1.37 9.37 -3.03
N SER A 96 2.25 8.50 -2.53
CA SER A 96 3.70 8.63 -2.66
C SER A 96 4.17 8.03 -4.00
N GLU A 97 4.32 8.87 -5.02
CA GLU A 97 4.63 8.45 -6.38
C GLU A 97 5.99 7.74 -6.47
N GLU A 98 7.04 8.30 -5.88
CA GLU A 98 8.39 7.72 -5.91
C GLU A 98 8.45 6.37 -5.17
N HIS A 99 7.79 6.28 -4.01
CA HIS A 99 7.72 5.05 -3.22
C HIS A 99 6.95 3.96 -3.98
N LEU A 100 5.80 4.31 -4.55
CA LEU A 100 4.98 3.42 -5.39
C LEU A 100 5.78 2.82 -6.55
N TYR A 101 6.50 3.65 -7.32
CA TYR A 101 7.27 3.15 -8.45
C TYR A 101 8.46 2.28 -8.03
N SER A 102 9.12 2.60 -6.92
CA SER A 102 10.18 1.76 -6.34
C SER A 102 9.65 0.38 -5.94
N SER A 103 8.54 0.32 -5.22
CA SER A 103 7.85 -0.92 -4.84
C SER A 103 7.44 -1.73 -6.05
N VAL A 104 6.83 -1.10 -7.07
CA VAL A 104 6.42 -1.77 -8.32
C VAL A 104 7.61 -2.29 -9.12
N ALA A 105 8.73 -1.57 -9.17
CA ALA A 105 9.93 -2.04 -9.85
C ALA A 105 10.47 -3.34 -9.22
N THR A 106 10.35 -3.47 -7.90
CA THR A 106 10.70 -4.70 -7.17
C THR A 106 9.70 -5.82 -7.45
N LEU A 107 8.39 -5.54 -7.37
CA LEU A 107 7.36 -6.53 -7.64
C LEU A 107 7.40 -7.07 -9.06
N LYS A 108 7.65 -6.23 -10.08
CA LYS A 108 7.75 -6.69 -11.48
C LYS A 108 8.92 -7.65 -11.71
N LYS A 109 9.99 -7.54 -10.92
CA LYS A 109 11.13 -8.48 -10.97
C LYS A 109 10.78 -9.80 -10.29
N GLU A 110 10.08 -9.75 -9.16
CA GLU A 110 9.70 -10.94 -8.38
C GLU A 110 8.54 -11.72 -9.00
N PHE A 111 7.60 -11.02 -9.65
CA PHE A 111 6.39 -11.60 -10.24
C PHE A 111 6.16 -11.16 -11.70
N PRO A 112 7.05 -11.54 -12.63
CA PRO A 112 6.98 -11.11 -14.02
C PRO A 112 5.73 -11.60 -14.76
N GLN A 113 5.03 -12.60 -14.23
CA GLN A 113 3.77 -13.13 -14.78
C GLN A 113 2.58 -12.20 -14.58
N PHE A 114 2.61 -11.30 -13.58
CA PHE A 114 1.48 -10.41 -13.31
C PHE A 114 1.60 -9.08 -14.06
N ASN A 115 0.45 -8.63 -14.57
CA ASN A 115 0.31 -7.30 -15.16
C ASN A 115 0.13 -6.24 -14.07
N ILE A 116 1.24 -5.64 -13.62
CA ILE A 116 1.24 -4.63 -12.55
C ILE A 116 1.13 -3.21 -13.14
N LYS A 117 0.07 -2.48 -12.75
CA LYS A 117 -0.29 -1.14 -13.22
C LYS A 117 -0.38 -0.13 -12.06
N PRO A 118 0.71 0.58 -11.71
CA PRO A 118 0.68 1.59 -10.64
C PRO A 118 -0.26 2.73 -10.98
N LEU A 119 -0.94 3.26 -9.96
CA LEU A 119 -1.77 4.46 -10.04
C LEU A 119 -1.40 5.42 -8.90
N PRO A 120 -0.55 6.44 -9.14
CA PRO A 120 -0.32 7.49 -8.16
C PRO A 120 -1.60 8.33 -8.03
N ALA A 121 -2.25 8.29 -6.87
CA ALA A 121 -3.51 8.99 -6.64
C ALA A 121 -3.75 9.30 -5.16
N ASP A 122 -4.36 10.45 -4.92
CA ASP A 122 -5.03 10.76 -3.65
C ASP A 122 -6.42 10.10 -3.66
N TYR A 123 -6.72 9.32 -2.63
CA TYR A 123 -7.99 8.62 -2.44
C TYR A 123 -8.78 9.15 -1.22
N THR A 124 -8.48 10.39 -0.79
CA THR A 124 -9.16 11.11 0.30
C THR A 124 -9.98 12.30 -0.15
#